data_AF-A0A366EGC1-F1
#
_entry.id   AF-A0A366EGC1-F1
#
_cell.length_a   1.000
_cell.length_b   1.000
_cell.length_c   1.000
_cell.angle_alpha   90.00
_cell.angle_beta   90.00
_cell.angle_gamma   90.00
#
_symmetry.space_group_name_H-M   'P 1'
#
loop_
_entity.id
_entity.type
_entity.pdbx_description
1 polymer ?
#
loop_
_entity_poly.entity_id
_entity_poly.type
_entity_poly.pdbx_seq_one_letter_code
_entity_poly.pdbx_strand_id
1 'polypeptide(L)'
;MKKFTFGILGLGVLLLLLILVNPLMNGDRNNSDKVIDENNMKTIQTYLEYEFTGPNEKLSTIFDKGLNSPELQVYIEKNYKPLISNIEQMVSNNYVTTFMNFAHEYGYQLNPVNIDIQKQENTQNNAYNYEVKVEYSKEGQTNTATITGIINLHESGKISLIRKMNDGGLLEDMRN
;
A
#
# COMPACT_ATOMS: atom_id res chain seq x y z
N MET A 1 -40.52 66.52 36.95
CA MET A 1 -39.57 66.45 38.09
C MET A 1 -39.06 65.02 38.23
N LYS A 2 -37.83 64.90 38.75
CA LYS A 2 -37.00 63.71 39.07
C LYS A 2 -37.79 62.45 39.50
N LYS A 3 -37.48 61.29 38.90
CA LYS A 3 -36.67 60.14 39.41
C LYS A 3 -37.30 59.41 40.62
N PHE A 4 -37.36 58.07 40.58
CA PHE A 4 -36.53 57.17 41.41
C PHE A 4 -36.76 55.68 41.07
N THR A 5 -35.66 54.95 41.07
CA THR A 5 -35.44 53.50 40.88
C THR A 5 -35.72 52.66 42.14
N PHE A 6 -35.60 51.32 41.99
CA PHE A 6 -35.33 50.21 42.94
C PHE A 6 -36.43 49.13 42.80
N GLY A 7 -36.17 47.82 42.69
CA GLY A 7 -34.95 47.03 42.85
C GLY A 7 -35.16 45.58 42.39
N ILE A 8 -34.09 44.81 42.46
CA ILE A 8 -33.80 43.51 41.84
C ILE A 8 -34.23 42.34 42.76
N LEU A 9 -34.45 41.17 42.15
CA LEU A 9 -34.19 39.79 42.62
C LEU A 9 -35.43 38.89 42.67
N GLY A 10 -35.70 38.24 41.53
CA GLY A 10 -36.57 37.08 41.45
C GLY A 10 -35.85 35.81 41.92
N LEU A 11 -36.38 35.17 42.95
CA LEU A 11 -36.14 33.77 43.27
C LEU A 11 -36.89 32.91 42.23
N GLY A 12 -36.16 32.14 41.44
CA GLY A 12 -36.70 31.10 40.57
C GLY A 12 -35.99 29.79 40.83
N VAL A 13 -36.52 28.98 41.75
CA VAL A 13 -36.19 27.56 41.87
C VAL A 13 -36.97 26.84 40.78
N LEU A 14 -36.26 26.31 39.77
CA LEU A 14 -36.83 25.37 38.81
C LEU A 14 -35.91 24.15 38.74
N LEU A 15 -36.33 23.07 39.41
CA LEU A 15 -35.77 21.74 39.22
C LEU A 15 -36.05 21.30 37.77
N LEU A 16 -34.99 21.01 37.02
CA LEU A 16 -35.06 20.31 35.74
C LEU A 16 -34.18 19.06 35.82
N LEU A 17 -34.81 17.95 36.17
CA LEU A 17 -34.33 16.60 35.90
C LEU A 17 -34.68 16.27 34.44
N LEU A 18 -33.72 16.35 33.53
CA LEU A 18 -33.81 15.72 32.21
C LEU A 18 -32.48 15.05 31.85
N ILE A 19 -32.43 13.76 32.22
CA ILE A 19 -31.85 12.62 31.51
C ILE A 19 -30.66 12.94 30.59
N LEU A 20 -29.49 12.52 31.05
CA LEU A 20 -28.29 12.27 30.25
C LEU A 20 -28.63 11.28 29.13
N VAL A 21 -28.97 11.79 27.95
CA VAL A 21 -28.80 11.03 26.71
C VAL A 21 -27.32 11.14 26.34
N ASN A 22 -26.53 10.18 26.82
CA ASN A 22 -25.29 9.85 26.13
C ASN A 22 -25.70 9.39 24.72
N PRO A 23 -25.35 10.08 23.63
CA PRO A 23 -25.36 9.44 22.34
C PRO A 23 -24.30 8.35 22.42
N LEU A 24 -24.76 7.11 22.52
CA LEU A 24 -23.96 5.96 22.13
C LEU A 24 -23.50 6.26 20.70
N MET A 25 -22.25 6.70 20.55
CA MET A 25 -21.60 6.82 19.24
C MET A 25 -21.44 5.40 18.71
N ASN A 26 -22.50 4.83 18.17
CA ASN A 26 -22.39 3.85 17.09
C ASN A 26 -21.92 4.62 15.86
N GLY A 27 -20.65 5.05 15.89
CA GLY A 27 -19.92 5.39 14.69
C GLY A 27 -19.93 4.16 13.80
N ASP A 28 -20.23 4.38 12.53
CA ASP A 28 -20.38 3.40 11.47
C ASP A 28 -19.06 2.63 11.22
N ARG A 29 -18.72 1.71 12.13
CA ARG A 29 -17.48 0.90 12.11
C ARG A 29 -17.31 0.17 10.78
N ASN A 30 -18.43 -0.26 10.18
CA ASN A 30 -18.43 -0.95 8.90
C ASN A 30 -17.91 -0.07 7.76
N ASN A 31 -18.15 1.25 7.81
CA ASN A 31 -17.68 2.17 6.79
C ASN A 31 -16.19 2.52 6.99
N SER A 32 -15.73 2.71 8.23
CA SER A 32 -14.30 2.95 8.51
C SER A 32 -13.42 1.77 8.13
N ASP A 33 -13.85 0.55 8.45
CA ASP A 33 -13.08 -0.67 8.17
C ASP A 33 -12.98 -0.90 6.66
N LYS A 34 -14.07 -0.67 5.92
CA LYS A 34 -14.09 -0.73 4.46
C LYS A 34 -13.13 0.29 3.83
N VAL A 35 -13.14 1.54 4.29
CA VAL A 35 -12.24 2.59 3.76
C VAL A 35 -10.77 2.27 4.06
N ILE A 36 -10.47 1.70 5.24
CA ILE A 36 -9.12 1.25 5.59
C ILE A 36 -8.68 0.14 4.64
N ASP A 37 -9.54 -0.84 4.36
CA ASP A 37 -9.21 -1.94 3.45
C ASP A 37 -9.02 -1.48 2.01
N GLU A 38 -9.84 -0.56 1.50
CA GLU A 38 -9.67 0.04 0.18
C GLU A 38 -8.31 0.75 0.05
N ASN A 39 -7.90 1.50 1.08
CA ASN A 39 -6.59 2.16 1.10
C ASN A 39 -5.43 1.16 1.19
N ASN A 40 -5.57 0.11 2.00
CA ASN A 40 -4.59 -0.95 2.12
C ASN A 40 -4.39 -1.69 0.79
N MET A 41 -5.48 -2.08 0.12
CA MET A 41 -5.44 -2.70 -1.20
C MET A 41 -4.79 -1.79 -2.23
N LYS A 42 -5.05 -0.47 -2.17
CA LYS A 42 -4.39 0.50 -3.05
C LYS A 42 -2.87 0.56 -2.82
N THR A 43 -2.40 0.57 -1.57
CA THR A 43 -0.96 0.51 -1.27
C THR A 43 -0.32 -0.75 -1.86
N ILE A 44 -0.97 -1.90 -1.69
CA ILE A 44 -0.49 -3.18 -2.24
C ILE A 44 -0.46 -3.14 -3.75
N GLN A 45 -1.55 -2.67 -4.38
CA GLN A 45 -1.64 -2.56 -5.82
C GLN A 45 -0.54 -1.67 -6.39
N THR A 46 -0.31 -0.49 -5.81
CA THR A 46 0.76 0.41 -6.26
C THR A 46 2.15 -0.24 -6.12
N TYR A 47 2.39 -0.99 -5.05
CA TYR A 47 3.64 -1.74 -4.89
C TYR A 47 3.81 -2.81 -5.99
N LEU A 48 2.78 -3.62 -6.24
CA LEU A 48 2.82 -4.66 -7.27
C LEU A 48 2.96 -4.07 -8.68
N GLU A 49 2.28 -2.97 -8.97
CA GLU A 49 2.43 -2.23 -10.23
C GLU A 49 3.86 -1.73 -10.40
N TYR A 50 4.50 -1.20 -9.36
CA TYR A 50 5.91 -0.78 -9.44
C TYR A 50 6.86 -1.94 -9.64
N GLU A 51 6.66 -3.07 -8.95
CA GLU A 51 7.57 -4.20 -9.05
C GLU A 51 7.48 -4.93 -10.40
N PHE A 52 6.27 -4.99 -10.99
CA PHE A 52 5.98 -5.77 -12.20
C PHE A 52 5.77 -4.93 -13.47
N THR A 53 5.96 -3.62 -13.43
CA THR A 53 5.92 -2.76 -14.64
C THR A 53 7.29 -2.19 -14.92
N GLY A 54 7.87 -2.52 -16.08
CA GLY A 54 9.15 -1.95 -16.48
C GLY A 54 10.20 -2.97 -16.92
N PRO A 55 11.47 -2.57 -16.97
CA PRO A 55 11.94 -1.20 -16.74
C PRO A 55 11.43 -0.25 -17.83
N ASN A 56 11.29 1.04 -17.52
CA ASN A 56 11.17 2.07 -18.57
C ASN A 56 12.54 2.66 -18.88
N GLU A 57 12.69 3.45 -19.95
CA GLU A 57 13.97 4.02 -20.38
C GLU A 57 14.73 4.72 -19.23
N LYS A 58 14.03 5.48 -18.40
CA LYS A 58 14.62 6.16 -17.25
C LYS A 58 15.18 5.17 -16.22
N LEU A 59 14.41 4.14 -15.87
CA LEU A 59 14.85 3.13 -14.90
C LEU A 59 15.96 2.24 -15.48
N SER A 60 15.91 1.90 -16.77
CA SER A 60 17.00 1.21 -17.47
C SER A 60 18.30 2.01 -17.38
N THR A 61 18.26 3.31 -17.67
CA THR A 61 19.43 4.20 -17.52
C THR A 61 19.96 4.25 -16.09
N ILE A 62 19.08 4.10 -15.09
CA ILE A 62 19.48 4.03 -13.68
C ILE A 62 20.16 2.69 -13.39
N PHE A 63 19.64 1.57 -13.91
CA PHE A 63 20.23 0.25 -13.76
C PHE A 63 21.60 0.13 -14.48
N ASP A 64 21.78 0.77 -15.63
CA ASP A 64 23.07 0.84 -16.34
C ASP A 64 24.20 1.45 -15.47
N LYS A 65 23.85 2.29 -14.50
CA LYS A 65 24.80 2.88 -13.52
C LYS A 65 25.11 1.95 -12.36
N GLY A 66 24.41 0.83 -12.24
CA GLY A 66 24.54 -0.19 -11.21
C GLY A 66 23.59 -0.03 -10.03
N LEU A 67 23.41 -1.14 -9.29
CA LEU A 67 22.49 -1.26 -8.16
C LEU A 67 22.88 -0.41 -6.93
N ASN A 68 24.10 0.10 -6.88
CA ASN A 68 24.58 1.00 -5.82
C ASN A 68 24.57 2.47 -6.24
N SER A 69 23.96 2.80 -7.39
CA SER A 69 23.92 4.18 -7.87
C SER A 69 23.06 5.08 -6.96
N PRO A 70 23.48 6.33 -6.70
CA PRO A 70 22.65 7.30 -5.98
C PRO A 70 21.29 7.52 -6.63
N GLU A 71 21.21 7.42 -7.97
CA GLU A 71 19.96 7.57 -8.70
C GLU A 71 18.97 6.45 -8.43
N LEU A 72 19.44 5.20 -8.27
CA LEU A 72 18.58 4.10 -7.86
C LEU A 72 18.10 4.29 -6.43
N GLN A 73 18.97 4.75 -5.53
CA GLN A 73 18.57 5.09 -4.16
C GLN A 73 17.45 6.15 -4.16
N VAL A 74 17.60 7.24 -4.92
CA VAL A 74 16.58 8.28 -5.05
C VAL A 74 15.28 7.72 -5.63
N TYR A 75 15.35 6.83 -6.62
CA TYR A 75 14.18 6.18 -7.19
C TYR A 75 13.46 5.31 -6.15
N ILE A 76 14.19 4.50 -5.38
CA ILE A 76 13.65 3.66 -4.32
C ILE A 76 13.00 4.52 -3.23
N GLU A 77 13.69 5.55 -2.76
CA GLU A 77 13.17 6.43 -1.73
C GLU A 77 11.90 7.15 -2.17
N LYS A 78 11.84 7.60 -3.42
CA LYS A 78 10.67 8.31 -3.94
C LYS A 78 9.45 7.39 -4.10
N ASN A 79 9.64 6.19 -4.64
CA ASN A 79 8.52 5.35 -5.06
C ASN A 79 8.11 4.33 -3.97
N TYR A 80 9.06 3.76 -3.23
CA TYR A 80 8.80 2.64 -2.32
C TYR A 80 8.69 3.05 -0.84
N LYS A 81 9.46 4.06 -0.38
CA LYS A 81 9.44 4.54 1.03
C LYS A 81 8.05 4.99 1.52
N PRO A 82 7.17 5.58 0.68
CA PRO A 82 5.80 5.86 1.09
C PRO A 82 4.97 4.60 1.39
N LEU A 83 5.25 3.50 0.69
CA LEU A 83 4.46 2.26 0.72
C LEU A 83 4.96 1.25 1.76
N ILE A 84 6.25 1.28 2.07
CA ILE A 84 6.94 0.25 2.87
C ILE A 84 7.35 0.81 4.24
N SER A 85 7.18 0.01 5.30
CA SER A 85 7.55 0.41 6.66
C SER A 85 9.06 0.35 6.91
N ASN A 86 9.73 -0.70 6.43
CA ASN A 86 11.18 -0.89 6.52
C ASN A 86 11.79 -1.12 5.14
N ILE A 87 12.20 -0.03 4.48
CA ILE A 87 12.69 -0.09 3.11
C ILE A 87 14.02 -0.85 2.99
N GLU A 88 14.92 -0.69 3.96
CA GLU A 88 16.22 -1.36 3.97
C GLU A 88 16.07 -2.88 4.02
N GLN A 89 15.18 -3.37 4.87
CA GLN A 89 14.86 -4.79 4.95
C GLN A 89 14.23 -5.32 3.66
N MET A 90 13.32 -4.57 3.02
CA MET A 90 12.70 -5.00 1.77
C MET A 90 13.69 -5.02 0.60
N VAL A 91 14.62 -4.07 0.53
CA VAL A 91 15.73 -4.09 -0.44
C VAL A 91 16.63 -5.29 -0.18
N SER A 92 17.04 -5.54 1.06
CA SER A 92 17.89 -6.68 1.41
C SER A 92 17.26 -8.04 1.12
N ASN A 93 15.92 -8.12 1.11
CA ASN A 93 15.17 -9.33 0.81
C ASN A 93 14.81 -9.47 -0.68
N ASN A 94 15.31 -8.59 -1.55
CA ASN A 94 15.01 -8.58 -3.00
C ASN A 94 13.51 -8.42 -3.31
N TYR A 95 12.83 -7.53 -2.57
CA TYR A 95 11.43 -7.19 -2.80
C TYR A 95 11.25 -5.78 -3.38
N VAL A 96 12.32 -5.13 -3.79
CA VAL A 96 12.30 -3.77 -4.35
C VAL A 96 13.13 -3.77 -5.61
N THR A 97 12.49 -3.46 -6.74
CA THR A 97 13.09 -3.34 -8.08
C THR A 97 13.71 -4.63 -8.64
N THR A 98 13.53 -5.77 -8.00
CA THR A 98 14.20 -7.02 -8.34
C THR A 98 13.74 -7.55 -9.69
N PHE A 99 12.43 -7.61 -9.93
CA PHE A 99 11.91 -8.12 -11.20
C PHE A 99 12.25 -7.18 -12.37
N MET A 100 12.14 -5.87 -12.17
CA MET A 100 12.55 -4.89 -13.19
C MET A 100 14.04 -4.92 -13.48
N ASN A 101 14.89 -5.15 -12.47
CA ASN A 101 16.33 -5.26 -12.67
C ASN A 101 16.67 -6.53 -13.47
N PHE A 102 16.04 -7.66 -13.16
CA PHE A 102 16.19 -8.88 -13.96
C PHE A 102 15.72 -8.66 -15.39
N ALA A 103 14.55 -8.03 -15.58
CA ALA A 103 14.05 -7.72 -16.90
C ALA A 103 15.03 -6.83 -17.67
N HIS A 104 15.61 -5.81 -17.02
CA HIS A 104 16.68 -5.00 -17.61
C HIS A 104 17.89 -5.83 -18.03
N GLU A 105 18.42 -6.65 -17.11
CA GLU A 105 19.61 -7.47 -17.31
C GLU A 105 19.47 -8.41 -18.51
N TYR A 106 18.29 -9.01 -18.70
CA TYR A 106 18.04 -9.99 -19.76
C TYR A 106 17.30 -9.41 -20.98
N GLY A 107 17.04 -8.10 -21.02
CA GLY A 107 16.42 -7.41 -22.15
C GLY A 107 14.92 -7.66 -22.31
N TYR A 108 14.22 -7.92 -21.21
CA TYR A 108 12.76 -8.06 -21.16
C TYR A 108 12.06 -6.76 -20.74
N GLN A 109 10.79 -6.66 -21.12
CA GLN A 109 9.83 -5.69 -20.61
C GLN A 109 8.72 -6.44 -19.85
N LEU A 110 8.40 -5.99 -18.64
CA LEU A 110 7.31 -6.50 -17.81
C LEU A 110 6.09 -5.59 -17.90
N ASN A 111 4.92 -6.22 -17.94
CA ASN A 111 3.62 -5.57 -17.91
C ASN A 111 2.61 -6.40 -17.09
N PRO A 112 2.12 -5.92 -15.95
CA PRO A 112 1.10 -6.63 -15.19
C PRO A 112 -0.25 -6.47 -15.90
N VAL A 113 -0.83 -7.58 -16.36
CA VAL A 113 -2.11 -7.57 -17.08
C VAL A 113 -3.30 -7.87 -16.17
N ASN A 114 -3.05 -8.45 -15.00
CA ASN A 114 -4.05 -8.64 -13.96
C ASN A 114 -3.38 -8.61 -12.59
N ILE A 115 -4.02 -7.94 -11.63
CA ILE A 115 -3.63 -7.91 -10.22
C ILE A 115 -4.90 -8.21 -9.41
N ASP A 116 -4.93 -9.37 -8.76
CA ASP A 116 -5.96 -9.72 -7.79
C ASP A 116 -5.40 -9.64 -6.37
N ILE A 117 -6.17 -9.04 -5.47
CA ILE A 117 -5.78 -8.81 -4.08
C ILE A 117 -6.96 -9.16 -3.19
N GLN A 118 -6.76 -10.10 -2.27
CA GLN A 118 -7.81 -10.59 -1.39
C GLN A 118 -7.36 -10.55 0.06
N LYS A 119 -8.12 -9.84 0.89
CA LYS A 119 -7.88 -9.80 2.33
C LYS A 119 -8.08 -11.18 2.93
N GLN A 120 -7.18 -11.58 3.83
CA GLN A 120 -7.32 -12.78 4.63
C GLN A 120 -8.19 -12.48 5.85
N GLU A 121 -9.36 -13.10 5.89
CA GLU A 121 -10.26 -13.03 7.04
C GLU A 121 -9.63 -13.63 8.30
N ASN A 122 -10.01 -13.08 9.46
CA ASN A 122 -9.62 -13.58 10.79
C ASN A 122 -8.09 -13.64 11.03
N THR A 123 -7.31 -12.73 10.43
CA THR A 123 -5.87 -12.61 10.67
C THR A 123 -5.55 -11.35 11.49
N GLN A 124 -4.59 -11.45 12.42
CA GLN A 124 -4.21 -10.32 13.29
C GLN A 124 -3.31 -9.27 12.61
N ASN A 125 -2.75 -9.56 11.43
CA ASN A 125 -1.64 -8.81 10.84
C ASN A 125 -1.98 -8.16 9.48
N ASN A 126 -3.25 -7.81 9.24
CA ASN A 126 -3.72 -7.23 7.96
C ASN A 126 -3.07 -7.92 6.74
N ALA A 127 -3.35 -9.22 6.61
CA ALA A 127 -2.74 -10.05 5.59
C ALA A 127 -3.60 -10.09 4.32
N TYR A 128 -2.96 -10.05 3.16
CA TYR A 128 -3.61 -10.08 1.85
C TYR A 128 -2.90 -11.11 0.97
N ASN A 129 -3.66 -12.02 0.38
CA ASN A 129 -3.18 -12.80 -0.74
C ASN A 129 -3.13 -11.89 -1.97
N TYR A 130 -2.13 -12.08 -2.82
CA TYR A 130 -2.12 -11.47 -4.13
C TYR A 130 -1.82 -12.52 -5.20
N GLU A 131 -2.35 -12.27 -6.39
CA GLU A 131 -2.00 -12.95 -7.63
C GLU A 131 -1.78 -11.88 -8.71
N VAL A 132 -0.60 -11.88 -9.33
CA VAL A 132 -0.28 -10.99 -10.44
C VAL A 132 0.01 -11.84 -11.68
N LYS A 133 -0.78 -11.65 -12.73
CA LYS A 133 -0.42 -12.17 -14.06
C LYS A 133 0.43 -11.12 -14.77
N VAL A 134 1.66 -11.47 -15.09
CA VAL A 134 2.63 -10.60 -15.74
C VAL A 134 2.92 -11.12 -17.13
N GLU A 135 2.77 -10.25 -18.12
CA GLU A 135 3.37 -10.45 -19.43
C GLU A 135 4.84 -10.02 -19.37
N TYR A 136 5.72 -10.86 -19.91
CA TYR A 136 7.12 -10.54 -20.09
C TYR A 136 7.48 -10.76 -21.56
N SER A 137 8.06 -9.71 -22.17
CA SER A 137 8.29 -9.69 -23.61
C SER A 137 9.72 -9.31 -23.97
N LYS A 138 10.28 -9.99 -24.96
CA LYS A 138 11.61 -9.74 -25.54
C LYS A 138 11.56 -10.03 -27.04
N GLU A 139 12.12 -9.13 -27.84
CA GLU A 139 12.24 -9.30 -29.31
C GLU A 139 10.91 -9.66 -30.01
N GLY A 140 9.80 -9.11 -29.52
CA GLY A 140 8.45 -9.35 -30.08
C GLY A 140 7.82 -10.67 -29.68
N GLN A 141 8.48 -11.49 -28.86
CA GLN A 141 7.89 -12.66 -28.22
C GLN A 141 7.36 -12.26 -26.84
N THR A 142 6.15 -12.70 -26.51
CA THR A 142 5.49 -12.44 -25.23
C THR A 142 5.06 -13.75 -24.59
N ASN A 143 5.46 -13.92 -23.35
CA ASN A 143 5.03 -15.01 -22.47
C ASN A 143 4.34 -14.44 -21.23
N THR A 144 3.74 -15.31 -20.43
CA THR A 144 3.07 -14.91 -19.19
C THR A 144 3.49 -15.79 -18.02
N ALA A 145 3.68 -15.19 -16.86
CA ALA A 145 3.84 -15.88 -15.59
C ALA A 145 2.81 -15.39 -14.58
N THR A 146 2.47 -16.24 -13.61
CA THR A 146 1.58 -15.88 -12.50
C THR A 146 2.37 -15.89 -11.20
N ILE A 147 2.52 -14.72 -10.60
CA ILE A 147 3.19 -14.53 -9.32
C ILE A 147 2.13 -14.54 -8.23
N THR A 148 2.39 -15.27 -7.16
CA THR A 148 1.52 -15.28 -5.98
C THR A 148 2.31 -14.98 -4.73
N GLY A 149 1.62 -14.52 -3.68
CA GLY A 149 2.25 -14.35 -2.37
C GLY A 149 1.29 -13.79 -1.34
N ILE A 150 1.87 -13.46 -0.18
CA ILE A 150 1.14 -12.82 0.92
C ILE A 150 1.86 -11.55 1.33
N ILE A 151 1.11 -10.46 1.41
CA ILE A 151 1.57 -9.17 1.90
C ILE A 151 0.87 -8.86 3.24
N ASN A 152 1.66 -8.44 4.22
CA ASN A 152 1.19 -7.99 5.53
C ASN A 152 1.43 -6.49 5.67
N LEU A 153 0.47 -5.78 6.28
CA LEU A 153 0.55 -4.34 6.51
C LEU A 153 0.61 -4.02 8.01
N HIS A 154 1.33 -2.97 8.38
CA HIS A 154 1.16 -2.33 9.69
C HIS A 154 -0.20 -1.62 9.78
N GLU A 155 -0.60 -1.23 10.99
CA GLU A 155 -1.78 -0.38 11.23
C GLU A 155 -1.72 0.95 10.46
N SER A 156 -0.53 1.44 10.12
CA SER A 156 -0.33 2.65 9.31
C SER A 156 -0.66 2.46 7.82
N GLY A 157 -1.01 1.25 7.38
CA GLY A 157 -1.28 0.92 5.98
C GLY A 157 -0.01 0.71 5.13
N LYS A 158 1.17 0.68 5.76
CA LYS A 158 2.44 0.39 5.08
C LYS A 158 2.76 -1.10 5.08
N ILE A 159 3.33 -1.59 3.97
CA ILE A 159 3.78 -2.97 3.81
C ILE A 159 4.91 -3.27 4.80
N SER A 160 4.72 -4.32 5.59
CA SER A 160 5.63 -4.74 6.66
C SER A 160 6.40 -6.01 6.32
N LEU A 161 5.77 -6.90 5.55
CA LEU A 161 6.32 -8.20 5.22
C LEU A 161 5.72 -8.74 3.93
N ILE A 162 6.57 -9.34 3.11
CA ILE A 162 6.20 -10.16 1.97
C ILE A 162 6.70 -11.57 2.24
N ARG A 163 5.85 -12.57 2.04
CA ARG A 163 6.16 -13.96 2.35
C ARG A 163 5.43 -14.92 1.43
N LYS A 164 5.96 -16.15 1.36
CA LYS A 164 5.44 -17.23 0.50
C LYS A 164 5.30 -16.79 -0.96
N MET A 165 6.20 -15.92 -1.42
CA MET A 165 6.24 -15.51 -2.82
C MET A 165 6.59 -16.73 -3.68
N ASN A 166 5.83 -16.94 -4.74
CA ASN A 166 6.14 -17.86 -5.82
C ASN A 166 6.07 -17.03 -7.11
N ASP A 167 7.17 -16.92 -7.83
CA ASP A 167 7.28 -16.13 -9.05
C ASP A 167 6.75 -16.85 -10.30
N GLY A 168 6.26 -18.08 -10.15
CA GLY A 168 5.74 -18.88 -11.24
C GLY A 168 6.81 -19.27 -12.26
N GLY A 169 8.10 -19.20 -11.90
CA GLY A 169 9.22 -19.44 -12.80
C GLY A 169 9.69 -18.19 -13.56
N LEU A 170 9.07 -17.02 -13.37
CA LEU A 170 9.36 -15.81 -14.14
C LEU A 170 10.87 -15.45 -14.16
N LEU A 171 11.57 -15.51 -13.03
CA LEU A 171 12.99 -15.15 -13.00
C LEU A 171 13.87 -16.17 -13.72
N GLU A 172 13.50 -17.44 -13.68
CA GLU A 172 14.21 -18.51 -14.39
C GLU A 172 13.94 -18.44 -15.88
N ASP A 173 12.70 -18.20 -16.29
CA ASP A 173 12.32 -18.04 -17.70
C ASP A 173 13.05 -16.86 -18.36
N MET A 174 13.20 -15.73 -17.67
CA MET A 174 13.93 -14.57 -18.20
C MET A 174 15.44 -14.80 -18.33
N ARG A 175 16.02 -15.71 -17.54
CA ARG A 175 17.46 -16.03 -17.62
C ARG A 175 17.81 -16.87 -18.85
N ASN A 176 16.84 -17.63 -19.35
CA ASN A 176 17.00 -18.56 -20.47
C ASN A 176 16.76 -17.89 -21.83
#